data_AF-A0A953YJL8-F1
#
_entry.id   AF-A0A953YJL8-F1
#
_cell.length_a   1.000
_cell.length_b   1.000
_cell.length_c   1.000
_cell.angle_alpha   90.00
_cell.angle_beta   90.00
_cell.angle_gamma   90.00
#
_symmetry.space_group_name_H-M   'P 1'
#
loop_
_entity.id
_entity.type
_entity.pdbx_description
1 polymer ?
#
loop_
_entity_poly.entity_id
_entity_poly.type
_entity_poly.pdbx_seq_one_letter_code
_entity_poly.pdbx_strand_id
1 'polypeptide(L)'
;MPEDVASRYLFTPPNIEPLNLDLAELSGGGECPSQYYGKTHDGRDVYCRYRGGSLSVDVGDVCLLDAHIGPPLHGSMPLAQLCHLAGLTIGGDRPPMPDHDEMRANGWEDLSGATTFFFSSHNSTMETARRVVREFQASMPNGCIVDSVETEPTSDPTDPNGGTWLRATVVPVSIESLNSSMTYLMCGDYSSERYVRVTQEGSWLEYLFPRASVFHVHFQVFKGKIYKYGDTAKASLSAKQNRNIRVAGQDDECLHATFSVHSQFPTADETRRGLELRFGDLLDTCFPRRTILAYHMDDGRRFPGADTEAPLDPRIAEWIEGGEDRWLHLTNKGTHDDPVFVGLKPGPLVSS
;
A
#
# COMPACT_ATOMS: atom_id res chain seq x y z
N MET A 1 -9.17 -21.67 -6.95
CA MET A 1 -9.44 -20.96 -8.23
C MET A 1 -8.30 -19.98 -8.42
N PRO A 2 -7.82 -19.72 -9.65
CA PRO A 2 -6.82 -18.69 -9.88
C PRO A 2 -7.37 -17.37 -9.33
N GLU A 3 -6.58 -16.70 -8.49
CA GLU A 3 -6.91 -15.40 -7.97
C GLU A 3 -6.85 -14.40 -9.14
N ASP A 4 -7.97 -13.74 -9.44
CA ASP A 4 -8.03 -12.75 -10.52
C ASP A 4 -6.96 -11.68 -10.27
N VAL A 5 -6.24 -11.27 -11.32
CA VAL A 5 -5.24 -10.18 -11.25
C VAL A 5 -5.85 -8.95 -10.58
N ALA A 6 -7.11 -8.65 -10.87
CA ALA A 6 -7.82 -7.54 -10.23
C ALA A 6 -7.90 -7.69 -8.71
N SER A 7 -8.21 -8.88 -8.19
CA SER A 7 -8.27 -9.12 -6.74
C SER A 7 -6.92 -9.05 -6.03
N ARG A 8 -5.81 -9.10 -6.78
CA ARG A 8 -4.46 -9.00 -6.21
C ARG A 8 -3.99 -7.57 -5.99
N TYR A 9 -4.44 -6.64 -6.82
CA TYR A 9 -3.95 -5.26 -6.82
C TYR A 9 -5.01 -4.23 -6.49
N LEU A 10 -6.26 -4.47 -6.89
CA LEU A 10 -7.35 -3.51 -6.75
C LEU A 10 -8.21 -3.86 -5.54
N PHE A 11 -8.52 -2.83 -4.76
CA PHE A 11 -9.48 -2.89 -3.68
C PHE A 11 -10.53 -1.80 -3.85
N THR A 12 -11.79 -2.21 -4.00
CA THR A 12 -12.94 -1.29 -3.92
C THR A 12 -13.67 -1.59 -2.62
N PRO A 13 -13.87 -0.59 -1.73
CA PRO A 13 -14.67 -0.76 -0.53
C PRO A 13 -16.02 -1.40 -0.85
N PRO A 14 -16.40 -2.50 -0.17
CA PRO A 14 -17.71 -3.10 -0.35
C PRO A 14 -18.79 -2.23 0.30
N ASN A 15 -20.01 -2.33 -0.21
CA ASN A 15 -21.18 -1.84 0.51
C ASN A 15 -21.38 -2.70 1.76
N ILE A 16 -21.42 -2.08 2.94
CA ILE A 16 -21.77 -2.75 4.19
C ILE A 16 -23.26 -2.56 4.49
N GLU A 17 -23.87 -3.57 5.12
CA GLU A 17 -25.26 -3.46 5.56
C GLU A 17 -25.35 -2.46 6.73
N PRO A 18 -26.19 -1.42 6.65
CA PRO A 18 -26.28 -0.43 7.71
C PRO A 18 -26.89 -1.06 8.97
N LEU A 19 -26.28 -0.77 10.13
CA LEU A 19 -26.77 -1.23 11.43
C LEU A 19 -28.07 -0.54 11.84
N ASN A 20 -28.36 0.63 11.25
CA ASN A 20 -29.52 1.48 11.57
C ASN A 20 -29.66 1.73 13.08
N LEU A 21 -28.52 2.04 13.72
CA LEU A 21 -28.41 2.18 15.17
C LEU A 21 -28.35 3.66 15.53
N ASP A 22 -29.29 4.11 16.37
CA ASP A 22 -29.24 5.43 16.99
C ASP A 22 -28.57 5.36 18.36
N LEU A 23 -27.54 6.18 18.52
CA LEU A 23 -26.70 6.25 19.72
C LEU A 23 -27.06 7.48 20.54
N ALA A 24 -26.95 7.35 21.87
CA ALA A 24 -27.09 8.50 22.77
C ALA A 24 -25.88 9.43 22.65
N GLU A 25 -24.69 8.86 22.52
CA GLU A 25 -23.44 9.57 22.32
C GLU A 25 -22.46 8.71 21.50
N LEU A 26 -21.66 9.35 20.67
CA LEU A 26 -20.49 8.75 20.01
C LEU A 26 -19.48 9.86 19.74
N SER A 27 -18.23 9.64 20.15
CA SER A 27 -17.15 10.60 19.96
C SER A 27 -15.82 9.87 19.78
N GLY A 28 -14.79 10.57 19.33
CA GLY A 28 -13.47 10.01 19.11
C GLY A 28 -12.93 10.37 17.73
N GLY A 29 -12.02 9.54 17.23
CA GLY A 29 -11.27 9.78 16.00
C GLY A 29 -9.85 9.25 16.13
N GLY A 30 -8.91 9.92 15.47
CA GLY A 30 -7.48 9.55 15.45
C GLY A 30 -7.02 9.16 14.04
N GLU A 31 -5.70 9.16 13.85
CA GLU A 31 -5.09 8.96 12.53
C GLU A 31 -4.88 7.48 12.20
N CYS A 32 -4.25 6.67 13.06
CA CYS A 32 -4.11 5.23 12.79
C CYS A 32 -3.78 4.47 14.09
N PRO A 33 -4.74 3.77 14.74
CA PRO A 33 -6.13 3.58 14.32
C PRO A 33 -7.07 4.71 14.75
N SER A 34 -8.12 4.96 13.97
CA SER A 34 -9.29 5.73 14.40
C SER A 34 -10.14 4.90 15.36
N GLN A 35 -10.49 5.48 16.50
CA GLN A 35 -11.22 4.82 17.57
C GLN A 35 -12.32 5.73 18.10
N TYR A 36 -13.51 5.16 18.33
CA TYR A 36 -14.67 5.89 18.79
C TYR A 36 -15.31 5.16 19.97
N TYR A 37 -15.80 5.95 20.91
CA TYR A 37 -16.43 5.49 22.13
C TYR A 37 -17.76 6.20 22.30
N GLY A 38 -18.76 5.46 22.73
CA GLY A 38 -20.12 5.99 22.86
C GLY A 38 -21.01 5.10 23.72
N LYS A 39 -22.29 5.43 23.71
CA LYS A 39 -23.35 4.68 24.40
C LYS A 39 -24.62 4.62 23.56
N THR A 40 -25.34 3.51 23.68
CA THR A 40 -26.73 3.40 23.24
C THR A 40 -27.67 4.12 24.22
N HIS A 41 -28.92 4.36 23.81
CA HIS A 41 -29.95 4.95 24.68
C HIS A 41 -30.31 4.11 25.90
N ASP A 42 -30.11 2.79 25.84
CA ASP A 42 -30.29 1.88 26.98
C ASP A 42 -29.02 1.74 27.86
N GLY A 43 -27.97 2.52 27.57
CA GLY A 43 -26.78 2.67 28.41
C GLY A 43 -25.66 1.66 28.17
N ARG A 44 -25.75 0.81 27.13
CA ARG A 44 -24.67 -0.11 26.74
C ARG A 44 -23.53 0.66 26.09
N ASP A 45 -22.31 0.24 26.40
CA ASP A 45 -21.11 0.83 25.81
C ASP A 45 -20.99 0.47 24.33
N VAL A 46 -20.52 1.42 23.53
CA VAL A 46 -20.24 1.25 22.12
C VAL A 46 -18.78 1.55 21.85
N TYR A 47 -18.11 0.64 21.14
CA TYR A 47 -16.74 0.82 20.66
C TYR A 47 -16.70 0.59 19.16
N CYS A 48 -16.18 1.57 18.43
CA CYS A 48 -15.93 1.42 17.00
C CYS A 48 -14.44 1.58 16.73
N ARG A 49 -13.90 0.75 15.85
CA ARG A 49 -12.48 0.79 15.50
C ARG A 49 -12.27 0.62 14.02
N TYR A 50 -11.47 1.49 13.44
CA TYR A 50 -10.96 1.32 12.08
C TYR A 50 -9.43 1.20 12.09
N ARG A 51 -8.91 0.07 11.61
CA ARG A 51 -7.47 -0.23 11.59
C ARG A 51 -7.11 -1.21 10.48
N GLY A 52 -6.10 -0.87 9.70
CA GLY A 52 -5.55 -1.75 8.67
C GLY A 52 -6.59 -2.12 7.60
N GLY A 53 -7.50 -1.20 7.27
CA GLY A 53 -8.61 -1.43 6.35
C GLY A 53 -9.84 -2.10 6.96
N SER A 54 -9.79 -2.57 8.21
CA SER A 54 -10.93 -3.24 8.86
C SER A 54 -11.67 -2.30 9.81
N LEU A 55 -13.00 -2.31 9.73
CA LEU A 55 -13.94 -1.61 10.60
C LEU A 55 -14.68 -2.62 11.49
N SER A 56 -14.67 -2.37 12.80
CA SER A 56 -15.54 -3.06 13.76
C SER A 56 -16.47 -2.09 14.49
N VAL A 57 -17.66 -2.56 14.85
CA VAL A 57 -18.62 -1.90 15.74
C VAL A 57 -19.10 -2.90 16.79
N ASP A 58 -18.74 -2.65 18.03
CA ASP A 58 -19.04 -3.48 19.19
C ASP A 58 -20.03 -2.75 20.11
N VAL A 59 -21.07 -3.45 20.58
CA VAL A 59 -22.08 -2.93 21.52
C VAL A 59 -22.21 -3.89 22.71
N GLY A 60 -21.77 -3.44 23.88
CA GLY A 60 -21.55 -4.32 25.02
C GLY A 60 -20.54 -5.42 24.65
N ASP A 61 -20.93 -6.68 24.84
CA ASP A 61 -20.09 -7.85 24.51
C ASP A 61 -20.34 -8.43 23.10
N VAL A 62 -21.08 -7.72 22.24
CA VAL A 62 -21.50 -8.22 20.92
C VAL A 62 -20.89 -7.38 19.80
N CYS A 63 -20.17 -8.04 18.90
CA CYS A 63 -19.72 -7.45 17.65
C CYS A 63 -20.86 -7.44 16.63
N LEU A 64 -21.35 -6.26 16.26
CA LEU A 64 -22.46 -6.09 15.31
C LEU A 64 -21.97 -5.94 13.86
N LEU A 65 -20.76 -5.41 13.68
CA LEU A 65 -20.12 -5.25 12.38
C LEU A 65 -18.64 -5.61 12.51
N ASP A 66 -18.15 -6.44 11.59
CA ASP A 66 -16.73 -6.69 11.33
C ASP A 66 -16.57 -6.80 9.80
N ALA A 67 -16.00 -5.77 9.19
CA ALA A 67 -15.91 -5.66 7.74
C ALA A 67 -14.56 -5.08 7.29
N HIS A 68 -14.01 -5.61 6.20
CA HIS A 68 -12.84 -5.03 5.54
C HIS A 68 -13.31 -4.02 4.49
N ILE A 69 -13.14 -2.72 4.78
CA ILE A 69 -13.70 -1.60 4.01
C ILE A 69 -12.65 -0.63 3.45
N GLY A 70 -11.38 -0.82 3.76
CA GLY A 70 -10.32 0.05 3.28
C GLY A 70 -9.06 -0.69 2.88
N PRO A 71 -8.11 0.00 2.22
CA PRO A 71 -6.88 -0.62 1.77
C PRO A 71 -6.02 -1.08 2.97
N PRO A 72 -5.14 -2.09 2.76
CA PRO A 72 -4.22 -2.55 3.80
C PRO A 72 -3.41 -1.39 4.41
N LEU A 73 -3.15 -1.48 5.72
CA LEU A 73 -2.38 -0.48 6.50
C LEU A 73 -3.02 0.91 6.65
N HIS A 74 -4.14 1.19 6.00
CA HIS A 74 -4.91 2.43 6.24
C HIS A 74 -5.68 2.33 7.57
N GLY A 75 -5.74 3.42 8.33
CA GLY A 75 -6.37 3.41 9.65
C GLY A 75 -7.05 4.72 10.04
N SER A 76 -7.15 5.66 9.10
CA SER A 76 -7.71 6.99 9.29
C SER A 76 -9.14 7.04 8.79
N MET A 77 -10.06 7.54 9.60
CA MET A 77 -11.45 7.76 9.19
C MET A 77 -12.06 8.90 10.02
N PRO A 78 -12.91 9.75 9.43
CA PRO A 78 -13.69 10.71 10.19
C PRO A 78 -14.95 10.05 10.79
N LEU A 79 -15.42 10.58 11.93
CA LEU A 79 -16.64 10.13 12.59
C LEU A 79 -17.86 10.16 11.65
N ALA A 80 -17.94 11.17 10.79
CA ALA A 80 -19.00 11.26 9.80
C ALA A 80 -19.00 10.06 8.85
N GLN A 81 -17.85 9.72 8.26
CA GLN A 81 -17.75 8.57 7.35
C GLN A 81 -18.10 7.26 8.07
N LEU A 82 -17.68 7.08 9.33
CA LEU A 82 -18.16 5.96 10.15
C LEU A 82 -19.70 5.91 10.21
N CYS A 83 -20.33 7.03 10.58
CA CYS A 83 -21.79 7.09 10.72
C CYS A 83 -22.52 6.85 9.40
N HIS A 84 -22.00 7.37 8.28
CA HIS A 84 -22.59 7.16 6.95
C HIS A 84 -22.44 5.71 6.48
N LEU A 85 -21.27 5.10 6.66
CA LEU A 85 -21.02 3.73 6.22
C LEU A 85 -21.78 2.71 7.08
N ALA A 86 -21.64 2.77 8.40
CA ALA A 86 -22.23 1.79 9.30
C ALA A 86 -23.72 2.07 9.59
N GLY A 87 -24.30 3.14 9.04
CA GLY A 87 -25.70 3.52 9.28
C GLY A 87 -25.97 3.92 10.74
N LEU A 88 -25.06 4.68 11.35
CA LEU A 88 -25.19 5.18 12.72
C LEU A 88 -25.77 6.60 12.73
N THR A 89 -26.52 6.91 13.78
CA THR A 89 -26.93 8.28 14.14
C THR A 89 -26.61 8.56 15.60
N ILE A 90 -26.53 9.84 15.98
CA ILE A 90 -26.27 10.31 17.33
C ILE A 90 -27.43 11.23 17.70
N GLY A 91 -28.33 10.77 18.58
CA GLY A 91 -29.53 11.50 18.96
C GLY A 91 -30.47 11.78 17.78
N GLY A 92 -30.51 10.89 16.79
CA GLY A 92 -31.25 11.04 15.54
C GLY A 92 -30.54 11.82 14.44
N ASP A 93 -29.41 12.47 14.75
CA ASP A 93 -28.64 13.25 13.79
C ASP A 93 -27.49 12.43 13.18
N ARG A 94 -27.15 12.71 11.92
CA ARG A 94 -25.97 12.17 11.27
C ARG A 94 -24.98 13.29 10.96
N PRO A 95 -23.72 13.21 11.44
CA PRO A 95 -22.72 14.21 11.10
C PRO A 95 -22.56 14.35 9.58
N PRO A 96 -22.41 15.58 9.05
CA PRO A 96 -22.22 15.79 7.61
C PRO A 96 -20.91 15.16 7.15
N MET A 97 -20.89 14.57 5.94
CA MET A 97 -19.65 14.09 5.35
C MET A 97 -18.69 15.26 5.12
N PRO A 98 -17.42 15.13 5.51
CA PRO A 98 -16.37 16.04 5.10
C PRO A 98 -16.35 16.17 3.58
N ASP A 99 -16.09 17.38 3.10
CA ASP A 99 -15.84 17.57 1.67
C ASP A 99 -14.46 17.01 1.27
N HIS A 100 -14.19 17.00 -0.02
CA HIS A 100 -12.92 16.46 -0.53
C HIS A 100 -11.68 17.20 -0.03
N ASP A 101 -11.78 18.50 0.28
CA ASP A 101 -10.64 19.28 0.74
C ASP A 101 -10.37 19.02 2.23
N GLU A 102 -11.41 18.84 3.04
CA GLU A 102 -11.29 18.41 4.43
C GLU A 102 -10.75 16.98 4.55
N MET A 103 -11.26 16.05 3.74
CA MET A 103 -10.72 14.68 3.65
C MET A 103 -9.22 14.70 3.36
N ARG A 104 -8.81 15.55 2.41
CA ARG A 104 -7.41 15.73 2.02
C ARG A 104 -6.53 16.25 3.16
N ALA A 105 -6.96 17.32 3.82
CA ALA A 105 -6.18 17.97 4.86
C ALA A 105 -5.86 17.04 6.04
N ASN A 106 -6.69 16.00 6.23
CA ASN A 106 -6.56 15.03 7.31
C ASN A 106 -6.06 13.65 6.85
N GLY A 107 -5.71 13.49 5.56
CA GLY A 107 -5.26 12.21 5.01
C GLY A 107 -6.32 11.10 5.13
N TRP A 108 -7.60 11.46 5.00
CA TRP A 108 -8.71 10.51 4.98
C TRP A 108 -9.00 10.04 3.55
N GLU A 109 -9.19 8.73 3.42
CA GLU A 109 -9.62 8.12 2.17
C GLU A 109 -11.15 8.05 2.06
N ASP A 110 -11.65 8.10 0.83
CA ASP A 110 -13.04 7.82 0.51
C ASP A 110 -13.30 6.31 0.54
N LEU A 111 -14.01 5.85 1.57
CA LEU A 111 -14.34 4.45 1.81
C LEU A 111 -15.79 4.12 1.39
N SER A 112 -16.46 5.00 0.64
CA SER A 112 -17.85 4.82 0.18
C SER A 112 -18.03 3.79 -0.94
N GLY A 113 -16.94 3.31 -1.54
CA GLY A 113 -16.95 2.48 -2.74
C GLY A 113 -16.92 3.27 -4.04
N ALA A 114 -17.02 4.60 -3.99
CA ALA A 114 -16.84 5.46 -5.17
C ALA A 114 -15.37 5.56 -5.62
N THR A 115 -14.43 5.18 -4.75
CA THR A 115 -12.99 5.13 -5.02
C THR A 115 -12.49 3.69 -4.99
N THR A 116 -11.65 3.34 -5.95
CA THR A 116 -10.89 2.08 -5.99
C THR A 116 -9.41 2.38 -5.76
N PHE A 117 -8.78 1.55 -4.93
CA PHE A 117 -7.38 1.66 -4.55
C PHE A 117 -6.55 0.62 -5.27
N PHE A 118 -5.37 1.00 -5.77
CA PHE A 118 -4.33 0.07 -6.19
C PHE A 118 -3.26 0.02 -5.12
N PHE A 119 -2.81 -1.17 -4.74
CA PHE A 119 -1.68 -1.33 -3.83
C PHE A 119 -0.84 -2.55 -4.19
N SER A 120 0.48 -2.39 -4.15
CA SER A 120 1.41 -3.52 -4.14
C SER A 120 2.64 -3.22 -3.29
N SER A 121 3.20 -4.26 -2.68
CA SER A 121 4.43 -4.17 -1.89
C SER A 121 5.31 -5.40 -2.09
N HIS A 122 6.59 -5.18 -2.35
CA HIS A 122 7.58 -6.19 -2.65
C HIS A 122 8.88 -5.93 -1.91
N ASN A 123 9.56 -6.98 -1.48
CA ASN A 123 10.98 -6.87 -1.11
C ASN A 123 11.79 -6.85 -2.40
N SER A 124 12.49 -5.76 -2.66
CA SER A 124 13.20 -5.53 -3.91
C SER A 124 14.63 -5.08 -3.68
N THR A 125 15.53 -5.64 -4.48
CA THR A 125 16.83 -5.05 -4.75
C THR A 125 16.65 -3.74 -5.51
N MET A 126 17.67 -2.87 -5.44
CA MET A 126 17.68 -1.62 -6.19
C MET A 126 17.65 -1.85 -7.71
N GLU A 127 18.26 -2.95 -8.19
CA GLU A 127 18.28 -3.29 -9.60
C GLU A 127 16.86 -3.60 -10.13
N THR A 128 16.13 -4.46 -9.43
CA THR A 128 14.76 -4.83 -9.81
C THR A 128 13.80 -3.64 -9.68
N ALA A 129 13.93 -2.82 -8.63
CA ALA A 129 13.12 -1.60 -8.48
C ALA A 129 13.34 -0.62 -9.65
N ARG A 130 14.61 -0.42 -10.07
CA ARG A 130 14.92 0.41 -11.24
C ARG A 130 14.40 -0.21 -12.54
N ARG A 131 14.44 -1.54 -12.66
CA ARG A 131 13.84 -2.25 -13.79
C ARG A 131 12.34 -1.97 -13.88
N VAL A 132 11.58 -2.11 -12.78
CA VAL A 132 10.14 -1.79 -12.75
C VAL A 132 9.87 -0.39 -13.29
N VAL A 133 10.60 0.61 -12.82
CA VAL A 133 10.40 2.00 -13.25
C VAL A 133 10.74 2.20 -14.73
N ARG A 134 11.82 1.58 -15.24
CA ARG A 134 12.18 1.65 -16.67
C ARG A 134 11.14 0.98 -17.56
N GLU A 135 10.70 -0.22 -17.17
CA GLU A 135 9.68 -0.96 -17.90
C GLU A 135 8.36 -0.20 -17.90
N PHE A 136 7.99 0.45 -16.78
CA PHE A 136 6.83 1.32 -16.71
C PHE A 136 6.92 2.45 -17.74
N GLN A 137 8.04 3.18 -17.75
CA GLN A 137 8.24 4.29 -18.69
C GLN A 137 8.21 3.82 -20.16
N ALA A 138 8.69 2.61 -20.44
CA ALA A 138 8.77 2.08 -21.80
C ALA A 138 7.45 1.46 -22.31
N SER A 139 6.65 0.86 -21.42
CA SER A 139 5.48 0.05 -21.81
C SER A 139 4.14 0.73 -21.53
N MET A 140 4.09 1.70 -20.62
CA MET A 140 2.84 2.39 -20.29
C MET A 140 2.55 3.50 -21.30
N PRO A 141 1.28 3.71 -21.71
CA PRO A 141 0.91 4.81 -22.59
C PRO A 141 1.31 6.15 -21.97
N ASN A 142 2.16 6.93 -22.65
CA ASN A 142 2.74 8.16 -22.10
C ASN A 142 3.35 7.95 -20.70
N GLY A 143 4.03 6.83 -20.43
CA GLY A 143 4.67 6.60 -19.14
C GLY A 143 5.77 7.62 -18.85
N CYS A 144 5.75 8.26 -17.68
CA CYS A 144 6.85 9.11 -17.21
C CYS A 144 7.09 9.01 -15.70
N ILE A 145 8.31 9.41 -15.30
CA ILE A 145 8.73 9.53 -13.90
C ILE A 145 8.66 11.00 -13.53
N VAL A 146 8.01 11.33 -12.42
CA VAL A 146 7.79 12.68 -11.95
C VAL A 146 8.48 12.85 -10.60
N ASP A 147 9.47 13.74 -10.56
CA ASP A 147 10.20 14.08 -9.33
C ASP A 147 9.53 15.26 -8.59
N SER A 148 9.00 16.22 -9.36
CA SER A 148 8.31 17.38 -8.82
C SER A 148 7.23 17.89 -9.77
N VAL A 149 6.30 18.65 -9.18
CA VAL A 149 5.40 19.53 -9.91
C VAL A 149 5.77 20.95 -9.53
N GLU A 150 6.18 21.73 -10.52
CA GLU A 150 6.43 23.15 -10.32
C GLU A 150 5.12 23.91 -10.51
N THR A 151 4.76 24.73 -9.53
CA THR A 151 3.55 25.56 -9.57
C THR A 151 3.93 27.03 -9.54
N GLU A 152 3.51 27.79 -10.55
CA GLU A 152 3.72 29.25 -10.58
C GLU A 152 2.40 30.02 -10.74
N PRO A 153 2.20 31.13 -9.99
CA PRO A 153 1.02 31.98 -10.16
C PRO A 153 0.98 32.56 -11.57
N THR A 154 -0.19 32.52 -12.19
CA THR A 154 -0.42 33.07 -13.53
C THR A 154 -1.79 33.73 -13.62
N SER A 155 -1.88 34.76 -14.47
CA SER A 155 -3.16 35.28 -14.93
C SER A 155 -3.56 34.46 -16.16
N ASP A 156 -4.62 33.65 -16.04
CA ASP A 156 -5.16 32.95 -17.21
C ASP A 156 -5.64 34.00 -18.23
N PRO A 157 -5.05 34.06 -19.44
CA PRO A 157 -5.44 35.03 -20.45
C PRO A 157 -6.86 34.78 -21.01
N THR A 158 -7.48 33.66 -20.66
CA THR A 158 -8.79 33.22 -21.16
C THR A 158 -9.93 33.36 -20.14
N ASP A 159 -9.65 33.72 -18.88
CA ASP A 159 -10.67 33.85 -17.83
C ASP A 159 -11.20 35.29 -17.72
N PRO A 160 -12.45 35.57 -18.14
CA PRO A 160 -13.04 36.91 -18.06
C PRO A 160 -13.39 37.35 -16.63
N ASN A 161 -13.36 36.45 -15.64
CA ASN A 161 -13.85 36.72 -14.28
C ASN A 161 -12.75 37.07 -13.27
N GLY A 162 -11.47 37.01 -13.65
CA GLY A 162 -10.35 37.37 -12.79
C GLY A 162 -10.16 36.39 -11.62
N GLY A 163 -9.18 35.50 -11.74
CA GLY A 163 -8.75 34.60 -10.67
C GLY A 163 -7.24 34.36 -10.72
N THR A 164 -6.65 34.00 -9.59
CA THR A 164 -5.26 33.49 -9.55
C THR A 164 -5.28 32.02 -9.96
N TRP A 165 -4.49 31.68 -10.96
CA TRP A 165 -4.28 30.32 -11.43
C TRP A 165 -2.85 29.88 -11.09
N LEU A 166 -2.62 28.59 -10.90
CA LEU A 166 -1.30 27.97 -10.90
C LEU A 166 -1.12 27.21 -12.20
N ARG A 167 0.00 27.45 -12.89
CA ARG A 167 0.47 26.51 -13.90
C ARG A 167 1.26 25.42 -13.19
N ALA A 168 0.76 24.19 -13.26
CA ALA A 168 1.45 22.98 -12.83
C ALA A 168 2.17 22.37 -14.04
N THR A 169 3.50 22.31 -13.98
CA THR A 169 4.32 21.65 -15.00
C THR A 169 4.88 20.36 -14.43
N VAL A 170 4.60 19.24 -15.12
CA VAL A 170 5.24 17.96 -14.85
C VAL A 170 6.68 18.05 -15.34
N VAL A 171 7.64 17.75 -14.47
CA VAL A 171 9.06 17.68 -14.82
C VAL A 171 9.46 16.21 -14.93
N PRO A 172 9.50 15.62 -16.14
CA PRO A 172 9.93 14.25 -16.31
C PRO A 172 11.43 14.13 -16.03
N VAL A 173 11.82 13.07 -15.33
CA VAL A 173 13.22 12.80 -15.01
C VAL A 173 13.63 11.41 -15.48
N SER A 174 14.94 11.16 -15.54
CA SER A 174 15.45 9.79 -15.73
C SER A 174 15.53 9.06 -14.39
N ILE A 175 15.37 7.74 -14.41
CA ILE A 175 15.53 6.89 -13.22
C ILE A 175 16.93 7.01 -12.61
N GLU A 176 17.95 7.32 -13.42
CA GLU A 176 19.32 7.56 -12.96
C GLU A 176 19.47 8.87 -12.18
N SER A 177 18.55 9.83 -12.38
CA SER A 177 18.57 11.13 -11.71
C SER A 177 17.70 11.19 -10.44
N LEU A 178 16.88 10.17 -10.17
CA LEU A 178 16.06 10.11 -8.97
C LEU A 178 16.90 10.18 -7.69
N ASN A 179 16.56 11.14 -6.84
CA ASN A 179 17.27 11.39 -5.59
C ASN A 179 16.41 11.18 -4.34
N SER A 180 15.11 10.97 -4.52
CA SER A 180 14.12 10.82 -3.46
C SER A 180 13.81 9.34 -3.20
N SER A 181 13.43 9.04 -1.95
CA SER A 181 12.86 7.74 -1.54
C SER A 181 11.39 7.58 -1.93
N MET A 182 10.79 8.64 -2.47
CA MET A 182 9.43 8.67 -2.99
C MET A 182 9.42 9.41 -4.33
N THR A 183 8.77 8.84 -5.34
CA THR A 183 8.58 9.45 -6.66
C THR A 183 7.19 9.11 -7.15
N TYR A 184 6.76 9.78 -8.22
CA TYR A 184 5.50 9.46 -8.87
C TYR A 184 5.77 8.89 -10.26
N LEU A 185 5.00 7.90 -10.64
CA LEU A 185 4.91 7.45 -12.02
C LEU A 185 3.56 7.90 -12.57
N MET A 186 3.54 8.43 -13.79
CA MET A 186 2.32 8.88 -14.44
C MET A 186 2.17 8.22 -15.80
N CYS A 187 0.94 7.87 -16.18
CA CYS A 187 0.63 7.37 -17.52
C CYS A 187 -0.82 7.69 -17.93
N GLY A 188 -1.15 7.48 -19.20
CA GLY A 188 -2.47 7.72 -19.76
C GLY A 188 -2.58 9.08 -20.45
N ASP A 189 -3.76 9.71 -20.36
CA ASP A 189 -4.05 10.99 -20.99
C ASP A 189 -3.71 12.15 -20.04
N TYR A 190 -2.54 12.75 -20.24
CA TYR A 190 -2.17 14.02 -19.60
C TYR A 190 -1.36 14.92 -20.53
N SER A 191 -1.49 16.22 -20.30
CA SER A 191 -0.59 17.23 -20.83
C SER A 191 0.57 17.45 -19.85
N SER A 192 1.77 17.71 -20.35
CA SER A 192 2.93 18.05 -19.51
C SER A 192 2.75 19.35 -18.72
N GLU A 193 1.79 20.18 -19.13
CA GLU A 193 1.42 21.43 -18.47
C GLU A 193 -0.08 21.47 -18.22
N ARG A 194 -0.49 21.98 -17.07
CA ARG A 194 -1.90 22.22 -16.75
C ARG A 194 -2.09 23.48 -15.93
N TYR A 195 -3.22 24.13 -16.13
CA TYR A 195 -3.66 25.26 -15.31
C TYR A 195 -4.69 24.80 -14.29
N VAL A 196 -4.44 25.08 -13.02
CA VAL A 196 -5.35 24.76 -11.92
C VAL A 196 -5.63 26.02 -11.11
N ARG A 197 -6.90 26.27 -10.82
CA ARG A 197 -7.30 27.46 -10.09
C ARG A 197 -6.86 27.34 -8.63
N VAL A 198 -6.23 28.38 -8.09
CA VAL A 198 -5.75 28.38 -6.70
C VAL A 198 -6.94 28.47 -5.78
N THR A 199 -7.23 27.36 -5.12
CA THR A 199 -8.23 27.33 -4.05
C THR A 199 -7.62 26.94 -2.71
N GLN A 200 -6.50 26.18 -2.67
CA GLN A 200 -5.66 25.97 -1.46
C GLN A 200 -4.36 25.20 -1.75
N GLU A 201 -3.40 25.29 -0.83
CA GLU A 201 -2.09 24.61 -0.83
C GLU A 201 -2.24 23.08 -0.66
N GLY A 202 -1.47 22.28 -1.41
CA GLY A 202 -1.40 20.82 -1.23
C GLY A 202 -2.09 19.96 -2.30
N SER A 203 -1.95 20.31 -3.58
CA SER A 203 -2.54 19.52 -4.67
C SER A 203 -1.83 18.17 -4.85
N TRP A 204 -2.52 17.08 -4.55
CA TRP A 204 -2.08 15.75 -4.97
C TRP A 204 -2.18 15.62 -6.49
N LEU A 205 -1.19 14.96 -7.09
CA LEU A 205 -1.03 14.85 -8.54
C LEU A 205 -2.26 14.27 -9.25
N GLU A 206 -3.02 13.39 -8.61
CA GLU A 206 -4.23 12.75 -9.14
C GLU A 206 -5.32 13.76 -9.52
N TYR A 207 -5.43 14.85 -8.75
CA TYR A 207 -6.41 15.92 -8.96
C TYR A 207 -5.92 16.97 -9.96
N LEU A 208 -4.60 17.16 -10.03
CA LEU A 208 -3.99 17.92 -11.11
C LEU A 208 -4.13 17.15 -12.42
N PHE A 209 -4.19 15.83 -12.42
CA PHE A 209 -4.27 15.04 -13.65
C PHE A 209 -5.40 13.99 -13.60
N PRO A 210 -6.69 14.41 -13.50
CA PRO A 210 -7.87 13.54 -13.43
C PRO A 210 -8.08 12.56 -14.58
N ARG A 211 -7.28 12.63 -15.64
CA ARG A 211 -7.32 11.72 -16.79
C ARG A 211 -6.11 10.80 -16.90
N ALA A 212 -5.07 11.03 -16.09
CA ALA A 212 -3.92 10.14 -15.98
C ALA A 212 -4.06 9.20 -14.78
N SER A 213 -3.44 8.04 -14.85
CA SER A 213 -3.12 7.28 -13.64
C SER A 213 -1.85 7.86 -13.03
N VAL A 214 -1.88 8.06 -11.72
CA VAL A 214 -0.74 8.53 -10.93
C VAL A 214 -0.45 7.48 -9.88
N PHE A 215 0.77 6.97 -9.89
CA PHE A 215 1.24 5.95 -8.96
C PHE A 215 2.29 6.57 -8.06
N HIS A 216 2.06 6.48 -6.76
CA HIS A 216 3.02 6.87 -5.77
C HIS A 216 3.93 5.68 -5.51
N VAL A 217 5.20 5.85 -5.84
CA VAL A 217 6.21 4.81 -5.69
C VAL A 217 7.11 5.18 -4.54
N HIS A 218 7.12 4.32 -3.53
CA HIS A 218 8.01 4.42 -2.40
C HIS A 218 9.05 3.30 -2.46
N PHE A 219 10.31 3.72 -2.48
CA PHE A 219 11.45 2.83 -2.37
C PHE A 219 12.57 3.59 -1.67
N GLN A 220 12.93 3.14 -0.47
CA GLN A 220 13.80 3.90 0.43
C GLN A 220 15.19 4.22 -0.14
N VAL A 221 15.59 3.60 -1.27
CA VAL A 221 17.00 3.46 -1.62
C VAL A 221 17.31 3.70 -3.11
N PHE A 222 16.60 4.60 -3.80
CA PHE A 222 17.00 4.97 -5.18
C PHE A 222 18.41 5.61 -5.25
N LYS A 223 18.84 6.30 -4.19
CA LYS A 223 20.14 6.97 -4.06
C LYS A 223 20.94 6.61 -2.79
N GLY A 224 20.31 5.91 -1.83
CA GLY A 224 20.90 5.56 -0.53
C GLY A 224 21.66 4.23 -0.50
N LYS A 225 22.17 3.86 0.68
CA LYS A 225 22.61 2.48 0.95
C LYS A 225 21.45 1.71 1.55
N ILE A 226 21.23 0.47 1.10
CA ILE A 226 20.30 -0.42 1.77
C ILE A 226 20.96 -0.84 3.09
N TYR A 227 20.29 -0.63 4.22
CA TYR A 227 20.82 -1.05 5.51
C TYR A 227 20.43 -2.49 5.80
N LYS A 228 21.30 -3.19 6.52
CA LYS A 228 20.98 -4.52 7.05
C LYS A 228 19.87 -4.38 8.08
N TYR A 229 18.80 -5.15 7.96
CA TYR A 229 17.86 -5.27 9.07
C TYR A 229 18.44 -6.17 10.16
N GLY A 230 18.18 -5.83 11.43
CA GLY A 230 18.65 -6.61 12.57
C GLY A 230 17.84 -7.89 12.74
N ASP A 231 18.49 -8.97 13.12
CA ASP A 231 17.82 -10.21 13.49
C ASP A 231 18.66 -11.00 14.49
N THR A 232 18.09 -11.20 15.68
CA THR A 232 18.70 -11.96 16.76
C THR A 232 18.74 -13.46 16.44
N ALA A 233 17.82 -13.96 15.62
CA ALA A 233 17.75 -15.38 15.27
C ALA A 233 18.99 -15.86 14.51
N LYS A 234 19.47 -15.07 13.52
CA LYS A 234 20.70 -15.39 12.78
C LYS A 234 21.91 -15.53 13.71
N ALA A 235 22.10 -14.59 14.62
CA ALA A 235 23.24 -14.58 15.54
C ALA A 235 23.20 -15.80 16.49
N SER A 236 22.03 -16.07 17.09
CA SER A 236 21.81 -17.23 17.96
C SER A 236 22.00 -18.55 17.22
N LEU A 237 21.49 -18.68 16.00
CA LEU A 237 21.61 -19.89 15.19
C LEU A 237 23.04 -20.16 14.73
N SER A 238 23.73 -19.13 14.23
CA SER A 238 25.10 -19.26 13.72
C SER A 238 26.03 -19.73 14.85
N ALA A 239 25.86 -19.18 16.05
CA ALA A 239 26.59 -19.60 17.25
C ALA A 239 26.23 -21.03 17.69
N LYS A 240 24.95 -21.40 17.70
CA LYS A 240 24.48 -22.74 18.11
C LYS A 240 24.97 -23.85 17.17
N GLN A 241 24.92 -23.61 15.86
CA GLN A 241 25.19 -24.65 14.86
C GLN A 241 26.63 -24.63 14.34
N ASN A 242 27.45 -23.63 14.70
CA ASN A 242 28.77 -23.40 14.11
C ASN A 242 28.74 -23.40 12.57
N ARG A 243 27.69 -22.79 11.99
CA ARG A 243 27.48 -22.66 10.55
C ARG A 243 27.52 -21.20 10.15
N ASN A 244 28.09 -20.92 8.99
CA ASN A 244 27.89 -19.63 8.35
C ASN A 244 26.46 -19.60 7.80
N ILE A 245 25.62 -18.68 8.29
CA ILE A 245 24.23 -18.52 7.82
C ILE A 245 24.10 -17.13 7.23
N ARG A 246 23.62 -17.05 5.99
CA ARG A 246 23.49 -15.82 5.22
C ARG A 246 22.02 -15.59 4.90
N VAL A 247 21.54 -14.37 5.12
CA VAL A 247 20.12 -14.03 4.99
C VAL A 247 19.97 -12.81 4.09
N ALA A 248 19.09 -12.90 3.10
CA ALA A 248 18.83 -11.80 2.17
C ALA A 248 18.37 -10.55 2.93
N GLY A 249 19.04 -9.43 2.72
CA GLY A 249 18.82 -8.15 3.39
C GLY A 249 19.55 -8.00 4.73
N GLN A 250 20.28 -9.02 5.17
CA GLN A 250 21.25 -8.96 6.27
C GLN A 250 22.69 -9.19 5.79
N ASP A 251 22.84 -9.67 4.56
CA ASP A 251 24.12 -9.95 3.92
C ASP A 251 24.44 -8.88 2.87
N ASP A 252 25.68 -8.39 2.84
CA ASP A 252 26.09 -7.31 1.93
C ASP A 252 25.98 -7.72 0.45
N GLU A 253 26.02 -9.02 0.14
CA GLU A 253 25.87 -9.51 -1.24
C GLU A 253 24.42 -9.54 -1.73
N CYS A 254 23.43 -9.38 -0.85
CA CYS A 254 22.01 -9.45 -1.23
C CYS A 254 21.15 -8.53 -0.37
N LEU A 255 21.38 -7.23 -0.45
CA LEU A 255 20.56 -6.25 0.25
C LEU A 255 19.29 -5.94 -0.54
N HIS A 256 18.16 -5.78 0.17
CA HIS A 256 16.87 -5.40 -0.39
C HIS A 256 16.10 -4.49 0.57
N ALA A 257 15.12 -3.76 0.04
CA ALA A 257 14.22 -2.89 0.81
C ALA A 257 12.79 -3.03 0.28
N THR A 258 11.83 -2.49 1.01
CA THR A 258 10.44 -2.45 0.55
C THR A 258 10.29 -1.50 -0.63
N PHE A 259 9.84 -2.03 -1.77
CA PHE A 259 9.31 -1.32 -2.91
C PHE A 259 7.79 -1.40 -2.86
N SER A 260 7.11 -0.26 -2.75
CA SER A 260 5.65 -0.22 -2.72
C SER A 260 5.10 0.81 -3.68
N VAL A 261 3.96 0.47 -4.26
CA VAL A 261 3.22 1.29 -5.20
C VAL A 261 1.81 1.45 -4.68
N HIS A 262 1.29 2.66 -4.69
CA HIS A 262 -0.12 2.94 -4.42
C HIS A 262 -0.70 3.93 -5.42
N SER A 263 -1.98 3.79 -5.70
CA SER A 263 -2.77 4.76 -6.47
C SER A 263 -4.23 4.69 -6.02
N GLN A 264 -5.01 5.67 -6.45
CA GLN A 264 -6.47 5.64 -6.32
C GLN A 264 -7.15 6.30 -7.51
N PHE A 265 -8.34 5.83 -7.85
CA PHE A 265 -9.13 6.34 -8.95
C PHE A 265 -10.62 6.13 -8.72
N PRO A 266 -11.50 6.93 -9.37
CA PRO A 266 -12.94 6.69 -9.31
C PRO A 266 -13.28 5.28 -9.80
N THR A 267 -14.09 4.54 -9.04
CA THR A 267 -14.46 3.15 -9.37
C THR A 267 -15.09 3.00 -10.76
N ALA A 268 -15.80 4.03 -11.23
CA ALA A 268 -16.42 4.05 -12.55
C ALA A 268 -15.44 4.34 -13.72
N ASP A 269 -14.17 4.65 -13.45
CA ASP A 269 -13.16 4.95 -14.46
C ASP A 269 -12.49 3.67 -14.98
N GLU A 270 -13.13 3.05 -15.98
CA GLU A 270 -12.64 1.83 -16.63
C GLU A 270 -11.31 2.05 -17.38
N THR A 271 -11.02 3.28 -17.82
CA THR A 271 -9.76 3.58 -18.52
C THR A 271 -8.60 3.51 -17.53
N ARG A 272 -8.72 4.19 -16.38
CA ARG A 272 -7.74 4.09 -15.31
C ARG A 272 -7.63 2.66 -14.80
N ARG A 273 -8.76 1.98 -14.52
CA ARG A 273 -8.76 0.56 -14.14
C ARG A 273 -7.90 -0.30 -15.06
N GLY A 274 -8.02 -0.11 -16.38
CA GLY A 274 -7.21 -0.81 -17.37
C GLY A 274 -5.72 -0.48 -17.31
N LEU A 275 -5.35 0.77 -17.01
CA LEU A 275 -3.95 1.17 -16.81
C LEU A 275 -3.36 0.58 -15.51
N GLU A 276 -4.11 0.62 -14.41
CA GLU A 276 -3.70 0.04 -13.13
C GLU A 276 -3.42 -1.46 -13.26
N LEU A 277 -4.32 -2.21 -13.91
CA LEU A 277 -4.15 -3.64 -14.14
C LEU A 277 -2.94 -3.95 -15.02
N ARG A 278 -2.68 -3.15 -16.07
CA ARG A 278 -1.46 -3.29 -16.88
C ARG A 278 -0.20 -3.07 -16.06
N PHE A 279 -0.21 -2.15 -15.10
CA PHE A 279 0.93 -2.00 -14.20
C PHE A 279 1.05 -3.21 -13.26
N GLY A 280 -0.08 -3.75 -12.78
CA GLY A 280 -0.13 -5.04 -12.07
C GLY A 280 0.57 -6.16 -12.85
N ASP A 281 0.24 -6.35 -14.13
CA ASP A 281 0.88 -7.36 -15.00
C ASP A 281 2.40 -7.14 -15.14
N LEU A 282 2.83 -5.89 -15.22
CA LEU A 282 4.24 -5.52 -15.26
C LEU A 282 4.93 -5.86 -13.93
N LEU A 283 4.29 -5.59 -12.79
CA LEU A 283 4.79 -5.97 -11.47
C LEU A 283 4.92 -7.49 -11.36
N ASP A 284 3.93 -8.26 -11.80
CA ASP A 284 4.00 -9.73 -11.84
C ASP A 284 5.16 -10.23 -12.72
N THR A 285 5.46 -9.53 -13.81
CA THR A 285 6.61 -9.84 -14.68
C THR A 285 7.95 -9.55 -13.99
N CYS A 286 8.03 -8.49 -13.18
CA CYS A 286 9.23 -8.11 -12.46
C CYS A 286 9.43 -8.90 -11.15
N PHE A 287 8.35 -9.32 -10.52
CA PHE A 287 8.31 -10.06 -9.26
C PHE A 287 7.52 -11.36 -9.41
N PRO A 288 8.01 -12.32 -10.20
CA PRO A 288 7.28 -13.55 -10.47
C PRO A 288 6.98 -14.31 -9.17
N ARG A 289 5.77 -14.88 -9.11
CA ARG A 289 5.34 -15.67 -7.95
C ARG A 289 6.07 -17.00 -7.88
N ARG A 290 6.54 -17.33 -6.69
CA ARG A 290 7.20 -18.61 -6.39
C ARG A 290 6.58 -19.23 -5.15
N THR A 291 6.59 -20.55 -5.10
CA THR A 291 6.42 -21.25 -3.82
C THR A 291 7.62 -20.91 -2.94
N ILE A 292 7.38 -20.52 -1.69
CA ILE A 292 8.40 -20.31 -0.67
C ILE A 292 8.38 -21.53 0.24
N LEU A 293 9.50 -22.23 0.25
CA LEU A 293 9.68 -23.52 0.86
C LEU A 293 10.30 -23.35 2.26
N ALA A 294 9.64 -23.90 3.29
CA ALA A 294 10.11 -23.82 4.68
C ALA A 294 10.92 -25.06 5.11
N TYR A 295 12.07 -24.88 5.76
CA TYR A 295 12.95 -25.98 6.19
C TYR A 295 13.32 -25.85 7.66
N HIS A 296 13.39 -26.98 8.36
CA HIS A 296 14.01 -27.03 9.69
C HIS A 296 15.50 -26.71 9.57
N MET A 297 15.97 -25.74 10.35
CA MET A 297 17.38 -25.32 10.30
C MET A 297 18.34 -26.34 10.92
N ASP A 298 17.85 -27.20 11.81
CA ASP A 298 18.68 -28.18 12.52
C ASP A 298 19.01 -29.42 11.68
N ASP A 299 18.03 -29.95 10.92
CA ASP A 299 18.19 -31.20 10.16
C ASP A 299 17.98 -31.03 8.64
N GLY A 300 17.62 -29.84 8.17
CA GLY A 300 17.40 -29.53 6.76
C GLY A 300 16.15 -30.15 6.16
N ARG A 301 15.28 -30.80 6.95
CA ARG A 301 14.04 -31.41 6.45
C ARG A 301 12.98 -30.35 6.15
N ARG A 302 12.04 -30.68 5.26
CA ARG A 302 10.87 -29.84 4.96
C ARG A 302 10.07 -29.61 6.24
N PHE A 303 9.72 -28.36 6.50
CA PHE A 303 8.80 -27.97 7.57
C PHE A 303 7.37 -28.02 6.99
N PRO A 304 6.53 -29.00 7.37
CA PRO A 304 5.24 -29.22 6.74
C PRO A 304 4.25 -28.08 7.02
N GLY A 305 3.43 -27.74 6.03
CA GLY A 305 2.33 -26.78 6.20
C GLY A 305 2.75 -25.31 6.34
N ALA A 306 4.04 -24.99 6.17
CA ALA A 306 4.56 -23.62 6.21
C ALA A 306 4.96 -23.07 4.83
N ASP A 307 4.64 -23.80 3.76
CA ASP A 307 4.86 -23.31 2.41
C ASP A 307 3.84 -22.24 2.06
N THR A 308 4.31 -21.18 1.43
CA THR A 308 3.48 -20.07 0.98
C THR A 308 3.77 -19.74 -0.47
N GLU A 309 2.90 -18.99 -1.12
CA GLU A 309 3.20 -18.40 -2.43
C GLU A 309 3.38 -16.90 -2.26
N ALA A 310 4.44 -16.36 -2.83
CA ALA A 310 4.71 -14.94 -2.75
C ALA A 310 5.43 -14.44 -4.02
N PRO A 311 5.20 -13.17 -4.42
CA PRO A 311 6.06 -12.51 -5.40
C PRO A 311 7.47 -12.40 -4.82
N LEU A 312 8.48 -12.74 -5.62
CA LEU A 312 9.88 -12.69 -5.19
C LEU A 312 10.73 -12.00 -6.25
N ASP A 313 11.59 -11.08 -5.81
CA ASP A 313 12.60 -10.48 -6.67
C ASP A 313 13.53 -11.58 -7.25
N PRO A 314 13.64 -11.70 -8.59
CA PRO A 314 14.50 -12.68 -9.24
C PRO A 314 15.95 -12.64 -8.77
N ARG A 315 16.50 -11.45 -8.45
CA ARG A 315 17.87 -11.30 -7.96
C ARG A 315 18.05 -11.90 -6.57
N ILE A 316 17.06 -11.76 -5.72
CA ILE A 316 17.05 -12.40 -4.39
C ILE A 316 16.98 -13.91 -4.56
N ALA A 317 16.12 -14.40 -5.45
CA ALA A 317 15.99 -15.83 -5.74
C ALA A 317 17.32 -16.42 -6.26
N GLU A 318 17.92 -15.81 -7.29
CA GLU A 318 19.21 -16.18 -7.87
C GLU A 318 20.32 -16.21 -6.80
N TRP A 319 20.38 -15.20 -5.93
CA TRP A 319 21.36 -15.17 -4.87
C TRP A 319 21.19 -16.34 -3.90
N ILE A 320 19.96 -16.64 -3.46
CA ILE A 320 19.68 -17.76 -2.55
C ILE A 320 20.03 -19.10 -3.20
N GLU A 321 19.65 -19.30 -4.45
CA GLU A 321 19.93 -20.52 -5.22
C GLU A 321 21.44 -20.74 -5.44
N GLY A 322 22.23 -19.66 -5.39
CA GLY A 322 23.69 -19.72 -5.49
C GLY A 322 24.43 -20.26 -4.25
N GLY A 323 23.75 -20.65 -3.17
CA GLY A 323 24.42 -21.20 -1.98
C GLY A 323 23.50 -21.92 -0.98
N GLU A 324 23.97 -23.05 -0.43
CA GLU A 324 23.20 -23.80 0.57
C GLU A 324 23.05 -23.06 1.90
N ASP A 325 23.98 -22.17 2.22
CA ASP A 325 24.02 -21.33 3.42
C ASP A 325 23.17 -20.06 3.33
N ARG A 326 22.51 -19.82 2.18
CA ARG A 326 21.73 -18.63 1.89
C ARG A 326 20.25 -18.87 2.08
N TRP A 327 19.58 -17.90 2.71
CA TRP A 327 18.19 -17.99 3.12
C TRP A 327 17.46 -16.69 2.80
N LEU A 328 16.16 -16.80 2.48
CA LEU A 328 15.29 -15.65 2.29
C LEU A 328 15.03 -14.96 3.63
N HIS A 329 14.68 -15.75 4.64
CA HIS A 329 14.31 -15.30 5.97
C HIS A 329 14.47 -16.45 6.98
N LEU A 330 14.66 -16.11 8.25
CA LEU A 330 14.70 -17.04 9.37
C LEU A 330 13.61 -16.66 10.36
N THR A 331 12.84 -17.63 10.84
CA THR A 331 11.76 -17.39 11.81
C THR A 331 11.79 -18.45 12.90
N ASN A 332 11.47 -18.06 14.15
CA ASN A 332 11.24 -19.01 15.23
C ASN A 332 9.75 -19.40 15.24
N LYS A 333 9.46 -20.68 14.99
CA LYS A 333 8.12 -21.28 15.08
C LYS A 333 7.88 -22.02 16.40
N GLY A 334 8.89 -22.09 17.26
CA GLY A 334 8.81 -22.68 18.60
C GLY A 334 8.44 -21.65 19.67
N THR A 335 8.58 -22.04 20.92
CA THR A 335 8.43 -21.12 22.06
C THR A 335 9.76 -20.40 22.34
N HIS A 336 9.76 -19.52 23.34
CA HIS A 336 11.00 -18.91 23.81
C HIS A 336 11.96 -19.96 24.41
N ASP A 337 11.41 -20.89 25.20
CA ASP A 337 12.18 -21.92 25.92
C ASP A 337 12.53 -23.13 25.05
N ASP A 338 11.76 -23.38 23.99
CA ASP A 338 12.00 -24.44 23.00
C ASP A 338 11.93 -23.85 21.58
N PRO A 339 12.97 -23.13 21.14
CA PRO A 339 12.97 -22.47 19.85
C PRO A 339 13.13 -23.47 18.71
N VAL A 340 12.22 -23.38 17.72
CA VAL A 340 12.24 -24.17 16.49
C VAL A 340 12.49 -23.22 15.33
N PHE A 341 13.73 -23.18 14.86
CA PHE A 341 14.11 -22.27 13.80
C PHE A 341 13.82 -22.87 12.42
N VAL A 342 13.14 -22.06 11.61
CA VAL A 342 12.74 -22.39 10.25
C VAL A 342 13.36 -21.39 9.29
N GLY A 343 14.03 -21.90 8.26
CA GLY A 343 14.57 -21.11 7.17
C GLY A 343 13.71 -21.21 5.92
N LEU A 344 13.57 -20.09 5.21
CA LEU A 344 12.79 -20.01 3.97
C LEU A 344 13.70 -19.98 2.74
N LYS A 345 13.34 -20.74 1.70
CA LYS A 345 14.02 -20.75 0.39
C LYS A 345 13.03 -20.63 -0.77
N PRO A 346 13.44 -20.08 -1.93
CA PRO A 346 12.62 -20.11 -3.13
C PRO A 346 12.44 -21.56 -3.63
N GLY A 347 11.22 -21.87 -4.05
CA GLY A 347 10.83 -23.07 -4.76
C GLY A 347 10.51 -22.77 -6.23
N PRO A 348 9.73 -23.65 -6.89
CA PRO A 348 9.36 -23.48 -8.28
C PRO A 348 8.50 -22.23 -8.51
N LEU A 349 8.51 -21.74 -9.75
CA LEU A 349 7.56 -20.73 -10.22
C LEU A 349 6.14 -21.28 -10.14
N VAL A 350 5.22 -20.45 -9.65
CA VAL A 350 3.79 -20.78 -9.69
C VAL A 350 3.32 -20.52 -11.12
N SER A 351 2.72 -21.53 -11.75
CA SER A 351 2.17 -21.37 -13.10
C SER A 351 0.96 -20.43 -13.02
N SER A 352 1.04 -19.29 -13.70
CA SER A 352 -0.03 -18.28 -13.81
C SER A 352 -1.27 -18.81 -14.50
#